data_AF-A0A2W6S5A7-F1
#
_entry.id   AF-A0A2W6S5A7-F1
#
_cell.length_a   1.000
_cell.length_b   1.000
_cell.length_c   1.000
_cell.angle_alpha   90.00
_cell.angle_beta   90.00
_cell.angle_gamma   90.00
#
_symmetry.space_group_name_H-M   'P 1'
#
loop_
_entity.id
_entity.type
_entity.pdbx_description
1 polymer ?
#
loop_
_entity_poly.entity_id
_entity_poly.type
_entity_poly.pdbx_seq_one_letter_code
_entity_poly.pdbx_strand_id
1 'polypeptide(L)'
;MEIIGKSFNDSADSTVTVFTEVLDTARKVNKIIDCVKIHFDTNNVEMCLDGFDLVKKINDVVSLFAIATLDLAVSSKMLYSASNNWEKIYVIKNVYLTIFESFKTFNKYREFLNILSEKALPHLKENFANINNSIKTFKKEYRYETNMKTIRNNISGHISDNVDLYYNTIIKFDGDKTGEMIIEFFKITDDLTNFLTDILEQNYIRKQNREILNVAKEVIPNFN
;
A
#
# COMPACT_ATOMS: atom_id res chain seq x y z
N MET A 1 -12.33 -12.04 -34.71
CA MET A 1 -11.15 -11.63 -33.93
C MET A 1 -11.65 -11.34 -32.52
N GLU A 2 -11.78 -12.38 -31.70
CA GLU A 2 -12.17 -12.23 -30.30
C GLU A 2 -10.93 -11.75 -29.54
N ILE A 3 -10.99 -10.52 -29.03
CA ILE A 3 -10.10 -10.11 -27.95
C ILE A 3 -10.59 -10.91 -26.74
N ILE A 4 -9.97 -12.05 -26.47
CA ILE A 4 -10.15 -12.77 -25.21
C ILE A 4 -9.51 -11.89 -24.13
N GLY A 5 -10.25 -10.87 -23.68
CA GLY A 5 -9.89 -10.12 -22.49
C GLY A 5 -9.92 -11.08 -21.32
N LYS A 6 -8.89 -11.04 -20.45
CA LYS A 6 -8.92 -11.72 -19.16
C LYS A 6 -10.24 -11.38 -18.47
N SER A 7 -10.91 -12.36 -17.87
CA SER A 7 -12.11 -12.05 -17.09
C SER A 7 -11.74 -11.13 -15.92
N PHE A 8 -12.73 -10.42 -15.39
CA PHE A 8 -12.53 -9.57 -14.21
C PHE A 8 -11.93 -10.37 -13.03
N ASN A 9 -12.41 -11.60 -12.84
CA ASN A 9 -11.90 -12.49 -11.80
C ASN A 9 -10.44 -12.88 -12.05
N ASP A 10 -10.03 -13.18 -13.29
CA ASP A 10 -8.63 -13.47 -13.62
C ASP A 10 -7.71 -12.28 -13.34
N SER A 11 -8.21 -11.06 -13.58
CA SER A 11 -7.47 -9.82 -13.32
C SER A 11 -7.28 -9.59 -11.82
N ALA A 12 -8.33 -9.82 -11.03
CA ALA A 12 -8.25 -9.76 -9.58
C ALA A 12 -7.35 -10.86 -8.99
N ASP A 13 -7.39 -12.08 -9.51
CA ASP A 13 -6.50 -13.17 -9.07
C ASP A 13 -5.04 -12.93 -9.41
N SER A 14 -4.78 -12.34 -10.58
CA SER A 14 -3.44 -11.86 -10.95
C SER A 14 -2.95 -10.79 -9.97
N THR A 15 -3.83 -9.85 -9.58
CA THR A 15 -3.51 -8.81 -8.59
C THR A 15 -3.18 -9.42 -7.23
N VAL A 16 -3.98 -10.39 -6.78
CA VAL A 16 -3.74 -11.10 -5.52
C VAL A 16 -2.38 -11.80 -5.52
N THR A 17 -2.05 -12.50 -6.60
CA THR A 17 -0.75 -13.17 -6.73
C THR A 17 0.41 -12.17 -6.64
N VAL A 18 0.37 -11.11 -7.44
CA VAL A 18 1.45 -10.09 -7.50
C VAL A 18 1.66 -9.42 -6.15
N PHE A 19 0.61 -8.92 -5.50
CA PHE A 19 0.78 -8.21 -4.24
C PHE A 19 1.08 -9.12 -3.05
N THR A 20 0.76 -10.43 -3.14
CA THR A 20 1.23 -11.43 -2.17
C THR A 20 2.76 -11.60 -2.29
N GLU A 21 3.29 -11.71 -3.50
CA GLU A 21 4.74 -11.80 -3.75
C GLU A 21 5.48 -10.55 -3.29
N VAL A 22 4.89 -9.36 -3.45
CA VAL A 22 5.43 -8.11 -2.92
C VAL A 22 5.59 -8.19 -1.40
N LEU A 23 4.56 -8.63 -0.67
CA LEU A 23 4.62 -8.78 0.79
C LEU A 23 5.64 -9.83 1.23
N ASP A 24 5.71 -10.96 0.52
CA ASP A 24 6.68 -12.00 0.81
C ASP A 24 8.11 -11.53 0.59
N THR A 25 8.33 -10.75 -0.46
CA THR A 25 9.63 -10.15 -0.77
C THR A 25 10.03 -9.14 0.29
N ALA A 26 9.15 -8.19 0.63
CA ALA A 26 9.38 -7.20 1.68
C ALA A 26 9.71 -7.87 3.02
N ARG A 27 8.98 -8.93 3.40
CA ARG A 27 9.23 -9.71 4.60
C ARG A 27 10.61 -10.39 4.58
N LYS A 28 10.98 -11.03 3.47
CA LYS A 28 12.29 -11.69 3.32
C LYS A 28 13.43 -10.69 3.39
N VAL A 29 13.32 -9.57 2.68
CA VAL A 29 14.32 -8.49 2.69
C VAL A 29 14.49 -7.91 4.10
N ASN A 30 13.40 -7.60 4.80
CA ASN A 30 13.46 -7.09 6.16
C ASN A 30 14.14 -8.08 7.13
N LYS A 31 13.89 -9.38 6.98
CA LYS A 31 14.59 -10.42 7.78
C LYS A 31 16.09 -10.46 7.50
N ILE A 32 16.50 -10.33 6.24
CA ILE A 32 17.93 -10.27 5.87
C ILE A 32 18.57 -9.03 6.49
N ILE A 33 17.93 -7.87 6.36
CA ILE A 33 18.39 -6.61 6.97
C ILE A 33 18.55 -6.77 8.49
N ASP A 34 17.55 -7.31 9.17
CA ASP A 34 17.59 -7.49 10.62
C ASP A 34 18.70 -8.46 11.05
N CYS A 35 18.92 -9.54 10.28
CA CYS A 35 20.02 -10.48 10.51
C CYS A 35 21.39 -9.79 10.40
N VAL A 36 21.60 -9.01 9.34
CA VAL A 36 22.85 -8.26 9.13
C VAL A 36 23.08 -7.26 10.26
N LYS A 37 22.05 -6.47 10.62
CA LYS A 37 22.13 -5.48 11.70
C LYS A 37 22.54 -6.12 13.02
N ILE A 38 21.85 -7.19 13.43
CA ILE A 38 22.15 -7.90 14.68
C ILE A 38 23.59 -8.42 14.69
N HIS A 39 24.06 -8.99 13.57
CA HIS A 39 25.42 -9.51 13.50
C HIS A 39 26.47 -8.40 13.58
N PHE A 40 26.23 -7.27 12.93
CA PHE A 40 27.14 -6.13 12.93
C PHE A 40 27.25 -5.53 14.33
N ASP A 41 26.12 -5.35 15.00
CA ASP A 41 26.07 -4.88 16.39
C ASP A 41 26.80 -5.84 17.34
N THR A 42 26.55 -7.15 17.20
CA THR A 42 27.15 -8.18 18.06
C THR A 42 28.67 -8.28 17.90
N ASN A 43 29.17 -8.07 16.68
CA ASN A 43 30.59 -8.18 16.36
C ASN A 43 31.32 -6.83 16.32
N ASN A 44 30.66 -5.73 16.73
CA ASN A 44 31.19 -4.37 16.70
C ASN A 44 31.74 -3.96 15.33
N VAL A 45 31.03 -4.34 14.25
CA VAL A 45 31.39 -3.94 12.89
C VAL A 45 30.91 -2.51 12.65
N GLU A 46 31.85 -1.57 12.59
CA GLU A 46 31.54 -0.16 12.36
C GLU A 46 31.17 0.07 10.89
N MET A 47 29.88 0.24 10.61
CA MET A 47 29.38 0.52 9.26
C MET A 47 28.09 1.33 9.31
N CYS A 48 27.93 2.25 8.36
CA CYS A 48 26.69 3.00 8.18
C CYS A 48 25.60 2.12 7.55
N LEU A 49 24.46 1.96 8.24
CA LEU A 49 23.35 1.10 7.81
C LEU A 49 22.14 1.89 7.28
N ASP A 50 22.31 3.19 7.01
CA ASP A 50 21.25 4.09 6.53
C ASP A 50 20.56 3.57 5.26
N GLY A 51 21.32 2.93 4.36
CA GLY A 51 20.76 2.32 3.15
C GLY A 51 19.74 1.21 3.46
N PHE A 52 20.04 0.37 4.45
CA PHE A 52 19.13 -0.68 4.92
C PHE A 52 17.92 -0.11 5.67
N ASP A 53 18.11 0.94 6.48
CA ASP A 53 17.00 1.65 7.13
C ASP A 53 16.05 2.29 6.12
N LEU A 54 16.60 2.86 5.05
CA LEU A 54 15.80 3.38 3.94
C LEU A 54 14.99 2.28 3.28
N VAL A 55 15.61 1.15 2.93
CA VAL A 55 14.92 0.00 2.31
C VAL A 55 13.79 -0.50 3.22
N LYS A 56 14.03 -0.64 4.53
CA LYS A 56 13.02 -1.11 5.48
C LYS A 56 11.83 -0.15 5.55
N LYS A 57 12.07 1.16 5.63
CA LYS A 57 11.00 2.18 5.61
C LYS A 57 10.21 2.18 4.29
N ILE A 58 10.89 1.99 3.15
CA ILE A 58 10.20 1.86 1.86
C ILE A 58 9.33 0.60 1.84
N ASN A 59 9.86 -0.53 2.32
CA ASN A 59 9.10 -1.78 2.44
C ASN A 59 7.87 -1.62 3.33
N ASP A 60 7.93 -0.85 4.42
CA ASP A 60 6.78 -0.59 5.29
C ASP A 60 5.67 0.19 4.55
N VAL A 61 6.04 1.17 3.71
CA VAL A 61 5.08 1.93 2.88
C VAL A 61 4.49 1.05 1.78
N VAL A 62 5.32 0.32 1.03
CA VAL A 62 4.87 -0.59 -0.03
C VAL A 62 3.95 -1.66 0.55
N SER A 63 4.31 -2.24 1.70
CA SER A 63 3.51 -3.28 2.35
C SER A 63 2.14 -2.78 2.78
N LEU A 64 2.04 -1.54 3.28
CA LEU A 64 0.76 -0.93 3.62
C LEU A 64 -0.21 -0.94 2.42
N PHE A 65 0.25 -0.48 1.26
CA PHE A 65 -0.59 -0.42 0.07
C PHE A 65 -0.76 -1.77 -0.61
N ALA A 66 0.20 -2.69 -0.50
CA ALA A 66 0.04 -4.06 -0.95
C ALA A 66 -1.08 -4.76 -0.18
N ILE A 67 -1.12 -4.63 1.16
CA ILE A 67 -2.22 -5.14 1.99
C ILE A 67 -3.57 -4.55 1.55
N ALA A 68 -3.62 -3.22 1.40
CA ALA A 68 -4.84 -2.54 0.97
C ALA A 68 -5.30 -3.04 -0.41
N THR A 69 -4.38 -3.23 -1.35
CA THR A 69 -4.69 -3.69 -2.69
C THR A 69 -5.18 -5.14 -2.71
N LEU A 70 -4.61 -6.02 -1.87
CA LEU A 70 -5.10 -7.39 -1.71
C LEU A 70 -6.54 -7.40 -1.20
N ASP A 71 -6.83 -6.67 -0.12
CA ASP A 71 -8.17 -6.58 0.46
C ASP A 71 -9.18 -6.05 -0.56
N LEU A 72 -8.80 -5.03 -1.33
CA LEU A 72 -9.66 -4.44 -2.35
C LEU A 72 -9.81 -5.32 -3.58
N ALA A 73 -8.80 -6.09 -4.00
CA ALA A 73 -8.91 -7.04 -5.10
C ALA A 73 -9.89 -8.17 -4.75
N VAL A 74 -9.80 -8.71 -3.53
CA VAL A 74 -10.76 -9.70 -3.02
C VAL A 74 -12.15 -9.08 -2.90
N SER A 75 -12.26 -7.89 -2.32
CA SER A 75 -13.54 -7.16 -2.21
C SER A 75 -14.17 -6.91 -3.59
N SER A 76 -13.36 -6.60 -4.60
CA SER A 76 -13.81 -6.39 -5.98
C SER A 76 -14.45 -7.66 -6.55
N LYS A 77 -13.82 -8.84 -6.38
CA LYS A 77 -14.39 -10.13 -6.77
C LYS A 77 -15.71 -10.42 -6.06
N MET A 78 -15.75 -10.17 -4.76
CA MET A 78 -16.97 -10.38 -3.96
C MET A 78 -18.09 -9.43 -4.39
N LEU A 79 -17.79 -8.17 -4.67
CA LEU A 79 -18.77 -7.18 -5.12
C LEU A 79 -19.36 -7.58 -6.47
N TYR A 80 -18.52 -8.03 -7.41
CA TYR A 80 -18.94 -8.50 -8.73
C TYR A 80 -19.83 -9.74 -8.66
N SER A 81 -19.53 -10.65 -7.72
CA SER A 81 -20.25 -11.93 -7.58
C SER A 81 -21.42 -11.87 -6.59
N ALA A 82 -21.67 -10.73 -5.95
CA ALA A 82 -22.66 -10.59 -4.89
C ALA A 82 -24.09 -10.83 -5.43
N SER A 83 -24.77 -11.80 -4.83
CA SER A 83 -26.10 -12.27 -5.22
C SER A 83 -27.22 -11.40 -4.65
N ASN A 84 -26.96 -10.71 -3.54
CA ASN A 84 -27.95 -9.90 -2.83
C ASN A 84 -27.36 -8.59 -2.29
N ASN A 85 -28.24 -7.68 -1.88
CA ASN A 85 -27.84 -6.35 -1.43
C ASN A 85 -27.04 -6.37 -0.11
N TRP A 86 -27.26 -7.36 0.76
CA TRP A 86 -26.51 -7.45 2.02
C TRP A 86 -25.06 -7.86 1.82
N GLU A 87 -24.79 -8.77 0.89
CA GLU A 87 -23.43 -9.09 0.45
C GLU A 87 -22.73 -7.86 -0.12
N LYS A 88 -23.41 -7.10 -0.99
CA LYS A 88 -22.88 -5.84 -1.53
C LYS A 88 -22.57 -4.84 -0.41
N ILE A 89 -23.51 -4.63 0.52
CA ILE A 89 -23.32 -3.72 1.66
C ILE A 89 -22.13 -4.15 2.50
N TYR A 90 -22.01 -5.44 2.83
CA TYR A 90 -20.88 -5.98 3.58
C TYR A 90 -19.54 -5.67 2.91
N VAL A 91 -19.45 -5.92 1.60
CA VAL A 91 -18.23 -5.66 0.83
C VAL A 91 -17.92 -4.16 0.75
N ILE A 92 -18.92 -3.32 0.45
CA ILE A 92 -18.74 -1.86 0.38
C ILE A 92 -18.23 -1.31 1.71
N LYS A 93 -18.77 -1.78 2.85
CA LYS A 93 -18.28 -1.38 4.19
C LYS A 93 -16.78 -1.64 4.35
N ASN A 94 -16.31 -2.81 3.90
CA ASN A 94 -14.91 -3.19 3.99
C ASN A 94 -14.04 -2.33 3.06
N VAL A 95 -14.49 -2.06 1.84
CA VAL A 95 -13.78 -1.15 0.92
C VAL A 95 -13.56 0.22 1.54
N TYR A 96 -14.61 0.83 2.09
CA TYR A 96 -14.52 2.13 2.77
C TYR A 96 -13.55 2.08 3.96
N LEU A 97 -13.58 1.01 4.74
CA LEU A 97 -12.69 0.83 5.90
C LEU A 97 -11.23 0.70 5.47
N THR A 98 -10.94 -0.17 4.49
CA THR A 98 -9.60 -0.42 3.96
C THR A 98 -8.98 0.86 3.42
N ILE A 99 -9.68 1.59 2.55
CA ILE A 99 -9.19 2.86 1.98
C ILE A 99 -8.97 3.90 3.08
N PHE A 100 -9.91 4.00 4.03
CA PHE A 100 -9.82 4.97 5.12
C PHE A 100 -8.59 4.76 5.99
N GLU A 101 -8.39 3.53 6.47
CA GLU A 101 -7.26 3.18 7.34
C GLU A 101 -5.92 3.20 6.58
N SER A 102 -5.93 2.90 5.28
CA SER A 102 -4.74 3.01 4.42
C SER A 102 -4.24 4.45 4.36
N PHE A 103 -5.09 5.42 4.00
CA PHE A 103 -4.67 6.82 3.96
C PHE A 103 -4.35 7.40 5.33
N LYS A 104 -5.05 6.96 6.38
CA LYS A 104 -4.78 7.38 7.75
C LYS A 104 -3.41 6.89 8.22
N THR A 105 -3.05 5.65 7.90
CA THR A 105 -1.74 5.08 8.22
C THR A 105 -0.65 5.68 7.34
N PHE A 106 -0.92 5.89 6.06
CA PHE A 106 -0.01 6.54 5.12
C PHE A 106 0.45 7.92 5.59
N ASN A 107 -0.44 8.69 6.25
CA ASN A 107 -0.09 10.00 6.77
C ASN A 107 1.10 9.99 7.75
N LYS A 108 1.37 8.85 8.42
CA LYS A 108 2.55 8.67 9.29
C LYS A 108 3.87 8.69 8.52
N TYR A 109 3.85 8.32 7.24
CA TYR A 109 5.04 8.28 6.37
C TYR A 109 5.24 9.56 5.56
N ARG A 110 4.34 10.54 5.68
CA ARG A 110 4.34 11.75 4.85
C ARG A 110 5.64 12.55 4.96
N GLU A 111 6.14 12.73 6.18
CA GLU A 111 7.39 13.44 6.43
C GLU A 111 8.58 12.72 5.77
N PHE A 112 8.67 11.41 5.97
CA PHE A 112 9.69 10.57 5.35
C PHE A 112 9.68 10.69 3.82
N LEU A 113 8.51 10.58 3.19
CA LEU A 113 8.39 10.64 1.73
C LEU A 113 8.67 12.04 1.17
N ASN A 114 8.31 13.11 1.89
CA ASN A 114 8.69 14.46 1.51
C ASN A 114 10.22 14.61 1.48
N ILE A 115 10.91 14.23 2.56
CA ILE A 115 12.37 14.28 2.64
C ILE A 115 13.01 13.43 1.53
N LEU A 116 12.45 12.24 1.28
CA LEU A 116 12.93 11.34 0.25
C LEU A 116 12.80 11.96 -1.14
N SER A 117 11.66 12.59 -1.44
CA SER A 117 11.41 13.26 -2.72
C SER A 117 12.32 14.47 -2.95
N GLU A 118 12.69 15.21 -1.89
CA GLU A 118 13.60 16.36 -1.99
C GLU A 118 15.04 15.97 -2.33
N LYS A 119 15.46 14.77 -1.90
CA LYS A 119 16.78 14.21 -2.18
C LYS A 119 16.84 13.41 -3.49
N ALA A 120 15.69 13.15 -4.11
CA ALA A 120 15.59 12.36 -5.32
C ALA A 120 15.90 13.18 -6.58
N LEU A 121 16.01 12.50 -7.71
CA LEU A 121 16.11 13.14 -9.02
C LEU A 121 14.88 14.03 -9.31
N PRO A 122 15.03 15.14 -10.06
CA PRO A 122 13.95 16.12 -10.27
C PRO A 122 12.62 15.52 -10.75
N HIS A 123 12.66 14.54 -11.66
CA HIS A 123 11.46 13.88 -12.17
C HIS A 123 10.73 13.06 -11.09
N LEU A 124 11.45 12.47 -10.12
CA LEU A 124 10.84 11.73 -9.01
C LEU A 124 10.15 12.67 -8.02
N LYS A 125 10.72 13.87 -7.82
CA LYS A 125 10.07 14.92 -7.04
C LYS A 125 8.75 15.36 -7.68
N GLU A 126 8.73 15.53 -8.99
CA GLU A 126 7.51 15.85 -9.75
C GLU A 126 6.49 14.71 -9.67
N ASN A 127 6.93 13.46 -9.85
CA ASN A 127 6.07 12.27 -9.69
C ASN A 127 5.41 12.25 -8.31
N PHE A 128 6.16 12.51 -7.24
CA PHE A 128 5.61 12.55 -5.89
C PHE A 128 4.63 13.71 -5.66
N ALA A 129 4.87 14.87 -6.28
CA ALA A 129 3.91 15.97 -6.26
C ALA A 129 2.58 15.59 -6.94
N ASN A 130 2.66 14.88 -8.08
CA ASN A 130 1.50 14.38 -8.80
C ASN A 130 0.72 13.34 -7.97
N ILE A 131 1.41 12.40 -7.31
CA ILE A 131 0.78 11.44 -6.39
C ILE A 131 0.03 12.16 -5.27
N ASN A 132 0.64 13.17 -4.65
CA ASN A 132 -0.02 13.95 -3.60
C ASN A 132 -1.27 14.68 -4.11
N ASN A 133 -1.23 15.20 -5.34
CA ASN A 133 -2.40 15.80 -5.98
C ASN A 133 -3.50 14.78 -6.24
N SER A 134 -3.18 13.58 -6.74
CA SER A 134 -4.13 12.50 -6.93
C SER A 134 -4.80 12.09 -5.61
N ILE A 135 -4.03 11.94 -4.53
CA ILE A 135 -4.56 11.64 -3.19
C ILE A 135 -5.50 12.76 -2.70
N LYS A 136 -5.13 14.03 -2.91
CA LYS A 136 -5.96 15.17 -2.52
C LYS A 136 -7.29 15.19 -3.29
N THR A 137 -7.23 14.95 -4.61
CA THR A 137 -8.41 14.88 -5.47
C THR A 137 -9.32 13.73 -5.05
N PHE A 138 -8.77 12.54 -4.86
CA PHE A 138 -9.49 11.37 -4.36
C PHE A 138 -10.21 11.68 -3.04
N LYS A 139 -9.50 12.23 -2.06
CA LYS A 139 -10.07 12.53 -0.74
C LYS A 139 -11.21 13.54 -0.81
N LYS A 140 -11.13 14.50 -1.73
CA LYS A 140 -12.19 15.49 -1.96
C LYS A 140 -13.40 14.84 -2.61
N GLU A 141 -13.19 14.09 -3.68
CA GLU A 141 -14.26 13.46 -4.47
C GLU A 141 -15.10 12.52 -3.61
N TYR A 142 -14.44 11.60 -2.90
CA TYR A 142 -15.11 10.61 -2.06
C TYR A 142 -15.39 11.09 -0.63
N ARG A 143 -15.24 12.40 -0.37
CA ARG A 143 -15.59 13.04 0.91
C ARG A 143 -14.94 12.34 2.12
N TYR A 144 -13.64 12.08 2.01
CA TYR A 144 -12.85 11.30 2.98
C TYR A 144 -13.01 11.77 4.44
N GLU A 145 -12.88 13.08 4.68
CA GLU A 145 -12.92 13.66 6.03
C GLU A 145 -14.33 13.69 6.65
N THR A 146 -15.38 13.52 5.85
CA THR A 146 -16.78 13.62 6.28
C THR A 146 -17.51 12.29 6.17
N ASN A 147 -17.91 11.91 4.96
CA ASN A 147 -18.72 10.71 4.73
C ASN A 147 -17.96 9.43 5.07
N MET A 148 -16.74 9.24 4.55
CA MET A 148 -15.97 8.00 4.81
C MET A 148 -15.65 7.86 6.29
N LYS A 149 -15.22 8.94 6.95
CA LYS A 149 -14.98 8.97 8.40
C LYS A 149 -16.21 8.56 9.20
N THR A 150 -17.38 9.04 8.80
CA THR A 150 -18.67 8.68 9.44
C THR A 150 -18.99 7.20 9.24
N ILE A 151 -18.87 6.68 8.01
CA ILE A 151 -19.07 5.27 7.69
C ILE A 151 -18.12 4.39 8.51
N ARG A 152 -16.84 4.75 8.54
CA ARG A 152 -15.82 4.03 9.31
C ARG A 152 -16.18 3.98 10.80
N ASN A 153 -16.50 5.12 11.40
CA ASN A 153 -16.74 5.19 12.85
C ASN A 153 -18.04 4.52 13.29
N ASN A 154 -19.10 4.65 12.50
CA ASN A 154 -20.44 4.26 12.95
C ASN A 154 -20.89 2.91 12.41
N ILE A 155 -20.24 2.36 11.37
CA ILE A 155 -20.82 1.25 10.60
C ILE A 155 -19.80 0.15 10.31
N SER A 156 -18.59 0.51 9.90
CA SER A 156 -17.57 -0.48 9.51
C SER A 156 -16.67 -0.88 10.68
N GLY A 157 -16.24 0.07 11.52
CA GLY A 157 -15.34 -0.20 12.64
C GLY A 157 -16.04 -0.71 13.91
N HIS A 158 -17.33 -0.40 14.06
CA HIS A 158 -18.16 -0.78 15.21
C HIS A 158 -19.57 -1.14 14.74
N ILE A 159 -20.26 -1.99 15.51
CA ILE A 159 -21.71 -2.22 15.32
C ILE A 159 -22.43 -1.03 15.96
N SER A 160 -23.13 -0.23 15.15
CA SER A 160 -23.94 0.89 15.63
C SER A 160 -25.05 0.40 16.57
N ASP A 161 -25.21 1.05 17.72
CA ASP A 161 -26.39 0.92 18.58
C ASP A 161 -27.59 1.73 18.04
N ASN A 162 -27.32 2.75 17.22
CA ASN A 162 -28.33 3.53 16.53
C ASN A 162 -28.70 2.90 15.17
N VAL A 163 -29.86 2.23 15.13
CA VAL A 163 -30.38 1.54 13.94
C VAL A 163 -30.69 2.51 12.81
N ASP A 164 -31.27 3.68 13.10
CA ASP A 164 -31.63 4.67 12.08
C ASP A 164 -30.38 5.21 11.39
N LEU A 165 -29.34 5.55 12.15
CA LEU A 165 -28.07 6.00 11.61
C LEU A 165 -27.41 4.91 10.74
N TYR A 166 -27.42 3.67 11.22
CA TYR A 166 -26.89 2.53 10.48
C TYR A 166 -27.62 2.34 9.15
N TYR A 167 -28.94 2.17 9.21
CA TYR A 167 -29.76 1.87 8.05
C TYR A 167 -29.74 3.01 7.03
N ASN A 168 -29.94 4.26 7.47
CA ASN A 168 -29.94 5.44 6.59
C ASN A 168 -28.61 5.70 5.89
N THR A 169 -27.52 5.12 6.40
CA THR A 169 -26.21 5.23 5.75
C THR A 169 -25.98 4.08 4.77
N ILE A 170 -26.28 2.83 5.13
CA ILE A 170 -26.04 1.69 4.23
C ILE A 170 -26.97 1.71 3.01
N ILE A 171 -28.18 2.26 3.11
CA ILE A 171 -29.09 2.40 1.95
C ILE A 171 -28.57 3.38 0.90
N LYS A 172 -27.58 4.21 1.24
CA LYS A 172 -26.94 5.16 0.32
C LYS A 172 -25.70 4.57 -0.36
N PHE A 173 -25.35 3.32 -0.05
CA PHE A 173 -24.23 2.67 -0.70
C PHE A 173 -24.53 2.35 -2.15
N ASP A 174 -23.53 2.61 -2.98
CA ASP A 174 -23.59 2.53 -4.43
C ASP A 174 -22.41 1.68 -4.88
N GLY A 175 -22.72 0.51 -5.46
CA GLY A 175 -21.71 -0.45 -5.89
C GLY A 175 -20.84 0.08 -7.03
N ASP A 176 -21.42 0.83 -7.97
CA ASP A 176 -20.71 1.34 -9.14
C ASP A 176 -19.72 2.44 -8.72
N LYS A 177 -20.18 3.39 -7.90
CA LYS A 177 -19.28 4.40 -7.30
C LYS A 177 -18.20 3.79 -6.42
N THR A 178 -18.52 2.68 -5.75
CA THR A 178 -17.52 1.95 -4.95
C THR A 178 -16.48 1.31 -5.87
N GLY A 179 -16.88 0.76 -7.02
CA GLY A 179 -15.97 0.25 -8.03
C GLY A 179 -15.03 1.32 -8.59
N GLU A 180 -15.57 2.50 -8.94
CA GLU A 180 -14.78 3.66 -9.38
C GLU A 180 -13.73 4.06 -8.34
N MET A 181 -14.16 4.14 -7.07
CA MET A 181 -13.29 4.46 -5.94
C MET A 181 -12.15 3.46 -5.77
N ILE A 182 -12.40 2.16 -5.98
CA ILE A 182 -11.35 1.14 -5.95
C ILE A 182 -10.35 1.34 -7.09
N ILE A 183 -10.84 1.59 -8.30
CA ILE A 183 -9.98 1.79 -9.49
C ILE A 183 -9.07 3.01 -9.30
N GLU A 184 -9.61 4.12 -8.79
CA GLU A 184 -8.80 5.31 -8.51
C GLU A 184 -7.76 5.06 -7.41
N PHE A 185 -8.13 4.31 -6.36
CA PHE A 185 -7.19 3.93 -5.31
C PHE A 185 -6.06 3.03 -5.83
N PHE A 186 -6.35 2.10 -6.74
CA PHE A 186 -5.34 1.26 -7.39
C PHE A 186 -4.36 2.08 -8.22
N LYS A 187 -4.83 3.08 -8.97
CA LYS A 187 -3.95 3.98 -9.72
C LYS A 187 -2.96 4.72 -8.79
N ILE A 188 -3.46 5.27 -7.69
CA ILE A 188 -2.62 5.93 -6.68
C ILE A 188 -1.57 4.97 -6.11
N THR A 189 -1.97 3.72 -5.85
CA THR A 189 -1.09 2.68 -5.31
C THR A 189 -0.01 2.29 -6.30
N ASP A 190 -0.35 2.13 -7.57
CA ASP A 190 0.58 1.83 -8.64
C ASP A 190 1.61 2.97 -8.82
N ASP A 191 1.15 4.21 -8.93
CA ASP A 191 2.02 5.39 -9.04
C ASP A 191 2.99 5.49 -7.86
N LEU A 192 2.50 5.26 -6.64
CA LEU A 192 3.34 5.28 -5.44
C LEU A 192 4.36 4.14 -5.42
N THR A 193 3.95 2.93 -5.82
CA THR A 193 4.84 1.77 -5.87
C THR A 193 5.95 1.96 -6.91
N ASN A 194 5.61 2.52 -8.06
CA ASN A 194 6.56 2.88 -9.11
C ASN A 194 7.54 3.95 -8.60
N PHE A 195 7.05 5.03 -7.99
CA PHE A 195 7.90 6.04 -7.36
C PHE A 195 8.89 5.44 -6.35
N LEU A 196 8.42 4.56 -5.46
CA LEU A 196 9.27 3.95 -4.44
C LEU A 196 10.30 2.97 -5.04
N THR A 197 9.92 2.27 -6.11
CA THR A 197 10.82 1.40 -6.86
C THR A 197 11.92 2.22 -7.51
N ASP A 198 11.56 3.28 -8.24
CA ASP A 198 12.51 4.18 -8.90
C ASP A 198 13.48 4.82 -7.90
N ILE A 199 13.01 5.14 -6.69
CA ILE A 199 13.88 5.61 -5.61
C ILE A 199 14.95 4.56 -5.31
N LEU A 200 14.56 3.30 -5.08
CA LEU A 200 15.49 2.21 -4.77
C LEU A 200 16.45 1.89 -5.92
N GLU A 201 16.08 2.20 -7.15
CA GLU A 201 16.91 1.99 -8.34
C GLU A 201 18.02 3.03 -8.51
N GLN A 202 17.97 4.15 -7.79
CA GLN A 202 18.99 5.19 -7.87
C GLN A 202 20.38 4.65 -7.51
N ASN A 203 21.37 4.97 -8.34
CA ASN A 203 22.72 4.41 -8.26
C ASN A 203 23.38 4.57 -6.89
N TYR A 204 23.16 5.70 -6.20
CA TYR A 204 23.76 5.95 -4.90
C TYR A 204 23.18 5.01 -3.82
N ILE A 205 21.87 4.74 -3.85
CA ILE A 205 21.20 3.80 -2.93
C ILE A 205 21.69 2.38 -3.21
N ARG A 206 21.71 1.98 -4.49
CA ARG A 206 22.23 0.66 -4.89
C ARG A 206 23.68 0.44 -4.46
N LYS A 207 24.53 1.48 -4.60
CA LYS A 207 25.94 1.42 -4.19
C LYS A 207 26.07 1.23 -2.68
N GLN A 208 25.39 2.05 -1.88
CA GLN A 208 25.38 1.93 -0.42
C GLN A 208 24.94 0.54 0.02
N ASN A 209 23.82 0.04 -0.49
CA ASN A 209 23.32 -1.28 -0.11
C ASN A 209 24.24 -2.43 -0.54
N ARG A 210 24.94 -2.28 -1.68
CA ARG A 210 25.92 -3.28 -2.13
C ARG A 210 27.16 -3.30 -1.23
N GLU A 211 27.65 -2.15 -0.79
CA GLU A 211 28.76 -2.07 0.16
C GLU A 211 28.41 -2.79 1.47
N ILE A 212 27.21 -2.52 2.02
CA ILE A 212 26.70 -3.21 3.20
C ILE A 212 26.67 -4.73 3.01
N LEU A 213 26.14 -5.20 1.89
CA LEU A 213 26.04 -6.64 1.58
C LEU A 213 27.40 -7.30 1.35
N ASN A 214 28.37 -6.59 0.79
CA ASN A 214 29.72 -7.13 0.58
C ASN A 214 30.41 -7.38 1.93
N VAL A 215 30.35 -6.42 2.86
CA VAL A 215 30.90 -6.60 4.20
C VAL A 215 30.15 -7.74 4.91
N ALA A 216 28.82 -7.81 4.79
CA ALA A 216 28.04 -8.88 5.37
C ALA A 216 28.47 -10.29 4.90
N LYS A 217 28.78 -10.45 3.60
CA LYS A 217 29.30 -11.71 3.04
C LYS A 217 30.67 -12.10 3.59
N GLU A 218 31.49 -11.14 3.96
CA GLU A 218 32.82 -11.39 4.53
C GLU A 218 32.76 -11.79 6.00
N VAL A 219 31.81 -11.22 6.76
CA VAL A 219 31.78 -11.35 8.22
C VAL A 219 30.71 -12.31 8.75
N ILE A 220 29.70 -12.67 7.94
CA ILE A 220 28.61 -13.57 8.34
C ILE A 220 28.83 -14.95 7.69
N PRO A 221 29.07 -16.01 8.48
CA PRO A 221 29.24 -17.36 7.95
C PRO A 221 28.00 -17.84 7.19
N ASN A 222 28.20 -18.42 6.00
CA ASN A 222 27.14 -18.96 5.14
C ASN A 222 26.08 -17.94 4.68
N PHE A 223 26.44 -16.66 4.62
CA PHE A 223 25.57 -15.61 4.09
C PHE A 223 25.53 -15.65 2.55
N ASN A 224 24.60 -16.43 2.01
CA ASN A 224 24.36 -16.59 0.56
C ASN A 224 23.19 -15.73 0.08
#